data_AF-A0A9P0PPS2-F1
#
_entry.id   AF-A0A9P0PPS2-F1
#
_cell.length_a   1.000
_cell.length_b   1.000
_cell.length_c   1.000
_cell.angle_alpha   90.00
_cell.angle_beta   90.00
_cell.angle_gamma   90.00
#
_symmetry.space_group_name_H-M   'P 1'
#
loop_
_entity.id
_entity.type
_entity.pdbx_description
1 polymer ?
#
loop_
_entity_poly.entity_id
_entity_poly.type
_entity_poly.pdbx_seq_one_letter_code
_entity_poly.pdbx_strand_id
1 'polypeptide(L)' 'MDNENAVIYGLEFQARALAPQLGETEKIQFIIGTQSLKQTNNQIHLLEFNEEKSTIKTVLKLTFVYFMFNNKK' A
#
# COMPACT_ATOMS: atom_id res chain seq x y z
N MET A 1 14.27 26.94 2.93
CA MET A 1 14.20 25.53 2.51
C MET A 1 12.99 25.00 3.22
N ASP A 2 11.86 24.97 2.52
CA ASP A 2 10.60 24.58 3.12
C ASP A 2 10.73 23.12 3.57
N ASN A 3 10.44 22.88 4.85
CA ASN A 3 10.28 21.53 5.39
C ASN A 3 9.12 20.89 4.64
N GLU A 4 9.40 20.25 3.50
CA GLU A 4 8.53 19.24 2.93
C GLU A 4 8.36 18.18 4.01
N ASN A 5 7.25 18.27 4.74
CA ASN A 5 6.95 17.38 5.85
C ASN A 5 6.85 15.96 5.29
N ALA A 6 7.91 15.17 5.44
CA ALA A 6 7.93 13.78 5.02
C ALA A 6 6.81 13.03 5.75
N VAL A 7 5.86 12.49 4.99
CA VAL A 7 4.72 11.76 5.56
C VAL A 7 5.06 10.28 5.64
N ILE A 8 4.96 9.74 6.84
CA ILE A 8 5.26 8.33 7.10
C ILE A 8 3.95 7.58 7.30
N TYR A 9 3.75 6.52 6.52
CA TYR A 9 2.68 5.56 6.74
C TYR A 9 3.22 4.28 7.36
N GLY A 10 2.71 3.93 8.55
CA GLY A 10 3.11 2.72 9.27
C GLY A 10 2.36 1.48 8.77
N LEU A 11 3.08 0.37 8.63
CA LEU A 11 2.51 -0.93 8.29
C LEU A 11 2.59 -1.88 9.48
N GLU A 12 1.55 -2.72 9.61
CA GLU A 12 1.48 -3.76 10.63
C GLU A 12 2.38 -4.97 10.28
N PHE A 13 2.54 -5.25 8.99
CA PHE A 13 3.36 -6.34 8.45
C PHE A 13 4.36 -5.80 7.43
N GLN A 14 5.44 -6.55 7.19
CA GLN A 14 6.50 -6.14 6.26
C GLN A 14 5.94 -5.88 4.86
N ALA A 15 6.30 -4.74 4.26
CA ALA A 15 5.98 -4.45 2.87
C ALA A 15 6.72 -5.41 1.94
N ARG A 16 6.02 -5.94 0.93
CA ARG A 16 6.60 -6.73 -0.16
C ARG A 16 6.55 -6.00 -1.49
N ALA A 17 5.49 -5.26 -1.73
CA ALA A 17 5.27 -4.53 -2.97
C ALA A 17 4.68 -3.15 -2.69
N LEU A 18 5.10 -2.17 -3.49
CA LEU A 18 4.57 -0.81 -3.53
C LEU A 18 4.47 -0.42 -5.00
N ALA A 19 3.31 0.06 -5.42
CA ALA A 19 3.10 0.54 -6.78
C ALA A 19 2.15 1.76 -6.79
N PRO A 20 2.37 2.75 -7.66
CA PRO A 20 1.37 3.78 -7.90
C PRO A 20 0.13 3.17 -8.59
N GLN A 21 -1.04 3.74 -8.36
CA GLN A 21 -2.24 3.39 -9.10
C GLN A 21 -2.14 3.95 -10.53
N LEU A 22 -2.23 3.06 -11.53
CA LEU A 22 -2.17 3.44 -12.93
C LEU A 22 -3.53 3.96 -13.41
N GLY A 23 -3.52 5.00 -14.26
CA GLY A 23 -4.72 5.55 -14.89
C GLY A 23 -5.57 6.46 -14.00
N GLU A 24 -5.16 6.70 -12.75
CA GLU A 24 -5.77 7.70 -11.89
C GLU A 24 -5.10 9.06 -12.14
N THR A 25 -5.90 10.07 -12.50
CA THR A 25 -5.41 11.42 -12.85
C THR A 25 -5.83 12.49 -11.85
N GLU A 26 -6.82 12.20 -10.99
CA GLU A 26 -7.36 13.17 -10.05
C GLU A 26 -6.74 13.06 -8.65
N LYS A 27 -6.14 11.90 -8.33
CA LYS A 27 -5.64 11.58 -7.00
C LYS A 27 -4.28 10.88 -7.06
N ILE A 28 -3.43 11.16 -6.08
CA ILE A 28 -2.18 10.42 -5.92
C ILE A 28 -2.46 9.21 -5.03
N GLN A 29 -2.45 8.02 -5.63
CA GLN A 29 -2.78 6.79 -4.94
C GLN A 29 -1.68 5.74 -5.10
N PHE A 30 -1.49 4.96 -4.03
CA PHE A 30 -0.49 3.89 -3.95
C PHE A 30 -1.13 2.61 -3.43
N ILE A 31 -0.74 1.50 -4.03
CA ILE A 31 -1.10 0.15 -3.60
C ILE A 31 0.12 -0.46 -2.88
N ILE A 32 -0.09 -0.92 -1.66
CA ILE A 32 0.93 -1.62 -0.87
C ILE A 32 0.46 -3.05 -0.61
N GLY A 33 1.30 -4.03 -0.95
CA GLY A 33 1.12 -5.41 -0.56
C GLY A 33 2.07 -5.78 0.59
N THR A 34 1.54 -6.36 1.66
CA THR A 34 2.34 -6.89 2.77
C THR A 34 2.61 -8.39 2.62
N GLN A 35 3.64 -8.88 3.31
CA GLN A 35 3.96 -10.30 3.44
C GLN A 35 4.15 -10.67 4.91
N SER A 36 3.43 -11.68 5.33
CA SER A 36 3.51 -12.32 6.64
C SER A 36 3.70 -13.83 6.46
N LEU A 37 4.28 -14.48 7.48
CA LEU A 37 4.39 -15.94 7.54
C LEU A 37 3.01 -16.59 7.68
N LYS A 38 2.07 -15.92 8.36
CA LYS A 38 0.67 -16.35 8.43
C LYS A 38 -0.07 -15.75 7.24
N GLN A 39 -0.42 -16.58 6.25
CA GLN A 39 -1.08 -16.10 5.02
C GLN A 39 -2.38 -15.35 5.29
N THR A 40 -3.10 -15.70 6.37
CA THR A 40 -4.29 -15.00 6.85
C THR A 40 -4.05 -13.56 7.29
N ASN A 41 -2.79 -13.14 7.37
CA ASN A 41 -2.38 -11.80 7.79
C ASN A 41 -1.84 -10.96 6.64
N ASN A 42 -1.76 -11.50 5.41
CA ASN A 42 -1.32 -10.71 4.27
C ASN A 42 -2.40 -9.67 3.93
N GLN A 43 -1.97 -8.44 3.65
CA GLN A 43 -2.86 -7.30 3.46
C GLN A 43 -2.49 -6.51 2.20
N ILE A 44 -3.51 -6.04 1.49
CA ILE A 44 -3.38 -5.03 0.44
C ILE A 44 -3.98 -3.73 0.97
N HIS A 45 -3.19 -2.67 0.91
CA HIS A 45 -3.60 -1.32 1.29
C HIS A 45 -3.68 -0.46 0.04
N LEU A 46 -4.78 0.28 -0.12
CA LEU A 46 -4.87 1.39 -1.05
C LEU A 46 -4.77 2.68 -0.24
N LEU A 47 -3.75 3.47 -0.53
CA LEU A 47 -3.46 4.74 0.11
C LEU A 47 -3.73 5.87 -0.86
N GLU A 48 -4.25 6.97 -0.35
CA GLU A 48 -4.35 8.23 -1.06
C GLU A 48 -3.52 9.27 -0.32
N PHE A 49 -2.64 9.92 -1.06
CA PHE A 49 -1.79 10.99 -0.59
C PHE A 49 -2.37 12.34 -1.03
N ASN A 50 -2.50 13.25 -0.07
CA ASN A 50 -2.89 14.63 -0.33
C ASN A 50 -1.64 15.52 -0.20
N GLU A 51 -1.14 16.01 -1.33
CA GLU A 51 0.05 16.85 -1.41
C GLU A 51 -0.11 18.17 -0.64
N GLU A 52 -1.24 18.86 -0.84
CA GLU A 52 -1.51 20.18 -0.22
C GLU A 52 -1.47 20.13 1.31
N LYS A 53 -1.99 19.05 1.90
CA LYS A 53 -2.06 18.87 3.36
C LYS A 53 -0.90 18.05 3.90
N SER A 54 -0.08 17.45 3.02
CA SER A 54 0.94 16.45 3.40
C SER A 54 0.35 15.39 4.34
N THR A 55 -0.74 14.75 3.91
CA THR A 55 -1.40 13.68 4.70
C THR A 55 -1.64 12.44 3.86
N ILE A 56 -1.57 11.27 4.50
CA ILE A 56 -1.90 9.98 3.89
C ILE A 56 -3.16 9.45 4.54
N LYS A 57 -4.13 9.00 3.74
CA LYS A 57 -5.30 8.26 4.20
C LYS A 57 -5.34 6.87 3.61
N THR A 58 -5.78 5.90 4.40
CA THR A 58 -6.09 4.55 3.90
C THR A 58 -7.49 4.58 3.33
N VAL A 59 -7.61 4.34 2.02
CA VAL A 59 -8.90 4.21 1.33
C VAL A 59 -9.48 2.82 1.57
N LEU A 60 -8.63 1.80 1.52
CA LEU A 60 -9.04 0.40 1.64
C LEU A 60 -7.91 -0.44 2.21
N LYS A 61 -8.28 -1.38 3.09
CA LYS A 61 -7.40 -2.41 3.65
C LYS A 61 -8.11 -3.75 3.49
N LEU A 62 -7.55 -4.63 2.67
CA LEU A 62 -8.08 -5.97 2.44
C LEU A 62 -7.11 -7.01 2.96
N THR A 63 -7.61 -7.93 3.78
CA THR A 63 -6.90 -9.17 4.07
C THR A 63 -7.09 -10.11 2.90
N PHE A 64 -6.00 -10.63 2.35
CA PHE A 64 -6.05 -11.59 1.26
C PHE A 64 -5.32 -12.87 1.67
N VAL A 65 -5.92 -14.01 1.35
CA VAL A 65 -5.28 -15.32 1.46
C VAL A 65 -4.93 -15.74 0.04
N TYR A 66 -3.64 -15.70 -0.31
CA TYR A 66 -3.22 -16.15 -1.63
C TYR A 66 -3.31 -17.68 -1.71
N PHE A 67 -4.07 -18.21 -2.67
CA PHE A 67 -3.75 -19.51 -3.25
C PHE A 67 -2.49 -19.30 -4.10
N MET A 68 -1.34 -19.80 -3.63
CA MET A 68 -0.15 -19.86 -4.49
C MET A 68 -0.51 -20.67 -5.75
N PHE A 69 -0.68 -20.00 -6.89
CA PHE A 69 -0.49 -20.63 -8.18
C PHE A 69 0.99 -21.01 -8.24
N ASN A 70 1.28 -22.23 -7.82
CA ASN A 70 2.53 -22.91 -8.10
C ASN A 70 2.70 -22.93 -9.62
N ASN A 71 3.38 -21.92 -10.17
CA ASN A 71 4.05 -22.07 -11.45
C ASN A 71 5.20 -23.06 -11.21
N LYS A 72 4.86 -24.36 -11.18
CA LYS A 72 5.83 -25.40 -11.47
C LYS A 72 6.30 -25.15 -12.90
N LYS A 73 7.55 -24.70 -13.02
CA LYS A 73 8.32 -24.91 -14.24
C LYS A 73 8.44 -26.40 -14.52
#